data_AF-A0A822A4Y8-F1
#
_entry.id   AF-A0A822A4Y8-F1
#
_cell.length_a   1.000
_cell.length_b   1.000
_cell.length_c   1.000
_cell.angle_alpha   90.00
_cell.angle_beta   90.00
_cell.angle_gamma   90.00
#
_symmetry.space_group_name_H-M   'P 1'
#
loop_
_entity.id
_entity.type
_entity.pdbx_description
1 polymer ?
#
loop_
_entity_poly.entity_id
_entity_poly.type
_entity_poly.pdbx_seq_one_letter_code
_entity_poly.pdbx_strand_id
1 'polypeptide(L)' 'LFILKNPDPKMMQINLTGFLGGSKARLFIGELWKHLASAQSSPDGIPAEFVEMKKRELLKRMVRYF' A
#
# COMPACT_ATOMS: atom_id res chain seq x y z
N LEU A 1 -3.83 -3.21 15.78
CA LEU A 1 -4.21 -2.07 14.91
C LEU A 1 -5.53 -2.42 14.24
N PHE A 2 -6.66 -1.92 14.72
CA PHE A 2 -7.95 -2.15 14.05
C PHE A 2 -8.13 -1.08 12.98
N ILE A 3 -8.02 -1.46 11.70
CA ILE A 3 -8.44 -0.59 10.61
C ILE A 3 -9.97 -0.53 10.67
N LEU A 4 -10.51 0.66 10.90
CA LEU A 4 -11.96 0.91 10.92
C LEU A 4 -12.57 0.48 9.59
N LYS A 5 -13.81 -0.02 9.59
CA LYS A 5 -14.54 -0.46 8.38
C LYS A 5 -14.54 0.59 7.27
N ASN A 6 -14.52 1.88 7.62
CA ASN A 6 -14.40 3.02 6.72
C ASN A 6 -13.31 3.96 7.25
N PRO A 7 -12.05 3.81 6.82
CA PRO A 7 -10.98 4.70 7.26
C PRO A 7 -11.16 6.10 6.67
N ASP A 8 -10.85 7.16 7.44
CA ASP A 8 -10.73 8.53 6.94
C ASP A 8 -9.24 8.84 6.70
N PRO A 9 -8.82 9.14 5.45
CA PRO A 9 -7.42 9.41 5.13
C PRO A 9 -6.87 10.62 5.89
N LYS A 10 -7.71 11.63 6.18
CA LYS A 10 -7.31 12.83 6.92
C LYS A 10 -6.96 12.49 8.36
N MET A 11 -7.80 11.69 9.02
CA MET A 11 -7.56 11.24 10.40
C MET A 11 -6.30 10.37 10.50
N MET A 12 -6.10 9.47 9.53
CA MET A 12 -4.88 8.66 9.50
C MET A 12 -3.62 9.52 9.32
N GLN A 13 -3.66 10.55 8.47
CA GLN A 13 -2.54 11.47 8.29
C GLN A 13 -2.22 12.24 9.57
N ILE A 14 -3.22 12.77 10.28
CA ILE A 14 -3.02 13.47 11.55
C ILE A 14 -2.36 12.54 12.58
N ASN A 15 -2.91 11.33 12.75
CA ASN A 15 -2.39 10.36 13.71
C ASN A 15 -0.94 9.93 13.39
N LEU A 16 -0.59 9.82 12.12
CA LEU A 16 0.77 9.46 11.69
C LEU A 16 1.74 10.64 11.68
N THR A 17 1.25 11.88 11.64
CA THR A 17 2.11 13.08 11.60
C THR A 17 2.98 13.21 12.85
N GLY A 18 2.45 12.86 14.03
CA GLY A 18 3.23 12.86 15.27
C GLY A 18 4.39 11.86 15.28
N PHE A 19 4.32 10.79 14.47
CA PHE A 19 5.33 9.74 14.39
C PHE A 19 6.30 9.95 13.21
N LEU A 20 5.78 10.26 12.02
CA LEU A 20 6.57 10.35 10.79
C LEU A 20 7.05 11.79 10.49
N GLY A 21 6.44 12.79 11.11
CA GLY A 21 6.54 14.19 10.69
C GLY A 21 5.66 14.49 9.47
N GLY A 22 5.25 15.74 9.31
CA GLY A 22 4.20 16.15 8.36
C GLY A 22 4.45 15.74 6.90
N SER A 23 5.66 15.97 6.39
CA SER A 23 6.00 15.66 4.99
C SER A 23 5.97 14.16 4.71
N LYS A 24 6.55 13.34 5.60
CA LYS A 24 6.60 11.88 5.43
C LYS A 24 5.21 11.26 5.63
N ALA A 25 4.43 11.74 6.60
CA ALA A 25 3.06 11.28 6.83
C ALA A 25 2.17 11.53 5.61
N ARG A 26 2.27 12.71 4.98
CA ARG A 26 1.53 13.05 3.76
C ARG A 26 1.85 12.09 2.62
N LEU A 27 3.14 11.85 2.35
CA LEU A 27 3.58 10.94 1.29
C LEU A 27 3.12 9.51 1.57
N PHE A 28 3.31 9.05 2.79
CA PHE A 28 2.95 7.69 3.20
C PHE A 28 1.45 7.43 3.07
N ILE A 29 0.60 8.32 3.58
CA ILE A 29 -0.86 8.17 3.44
C ILE A 29 -1.30 8.23 1.99
N GLY A 30 -0.70 9.11 1.18
CA GLY A 30 -1.00 9.17 -0.26
C GLY A 30 -0.74 7.85 -0.97
N GLU A 31 0.42 7.23 -0.72
CA GLU A 31 0.76 5.92 -1.27
C GLU A 31 -0.13 4.81 -0.70
N LEU A 32 -0.34 4.78 0.63
CA LEU A 32 -1.21 3.80 1.26
C LEU A 32 -2.63 3.83 0.69
N TRP A 33 -3.19 5.03 0.50
CA TRP A 33 -4.55 5.20 0.01
C TRP A 33 -4.73 4.67 -1.42
N LYS A 34 -3.73 4.89 -2.29
CA LYS A 34 -3.72 4.31 -3.64
C LYS A 34 -3.77 2.78 -3.60
N HIS A 35 -2.94 2.16 -2.76
CA HIS A 35 -2.93 0.70 -2.62
C HIS A 35 -4.25 0.17 -2.04
N LEU A 36 -4.84 0.84 -1.05
CA LEU A 36 -6.14 0.45 -0.51
C LEU A 36 -7.28 0.58 -1.52
N ALA A 37 -7.25 1.58 -2.39
CA ALA A 37 -8.22 1.72 -3.48
C ALA A 37 -8.04 0.60 -4.53
N SER A 38 -6.79 0.30 -4.92
CA SER A 38 -6.43 -0.81 -5.81
C SER A 38 -6.93 -2.15 -5.25
N ALA A 39 -6.67 -2.42 -3.97
CA ALA A 39 -7.14 -3.61 -3.26
C ALA A 39 -8.67 -3.74 -3.27
N GLN A 40 -9.41 -2.66 -3.01
CA GLN A 40 -10.89 -2.69 -3.03
C GLN A 40 -11.47 -3.02 -4.40
N SER A 41 -10.78 -2.64 -5.48
CA SER A 41 -11.19 -2.99 -6.85
C SER A 41 -10.77 -4.40 -7.28
N SER A 42 -9.91 -5.07 -6.52
CA SER A 42 -9.44 -6.42 -6.82
C SER A 42 -10.34 -7.49 -6.20
N PRO A 43 -10.64 -8.60 -6.90
CA PRO A 43 -11.51 -9.67 -6.38
C PRO A 43 -10.94 -10.39 -5.15
N ASP A 44 -9.62 -10.39 -4.96
CA ASP A 44 -8.94 -11.03 -3.82
C ASP A 44 -8.58 -10.05 -2.69
N GLY A 45 -8.89 -8.76 -2.85
CA GLY A 45 -8.52 -7.72 -1.90
C GLY A 45 -7.03 -7.37 -1.90
N ILE A 46 -6.27 -7.77 -2.93
CA ILE A 46 -4.84 -7.51 -3.04
C ILE A 46 -4.59 -6.37 -4.05
N PRO A 47 -3.76 -5.36 -3.73
CA PRO A 47 -3.38 -4.35 -4.71
C PRO A 47 -2.69 -4.98 -5.94
N ALA A 48 -3.10 -4.58 -7.14
CA ALA A 48 -2.55 -5.10 -8.40
C ALA A 48 -1.03 -4.88 -8.50
N GLU A 49 -0.53 -3.78 -7.94
CA GLU A 49 0.89 -3.44 -7.89
C GLU A 49 1.72 -4.51 -7.16
N PHE A 50 1.17 -5.12 -6.11
CA PHE A 50 1.85 -6.16 -5.34
C PHE A 50 1.87 -7.50 -6.08
N VAL A 51 0.78 -7.83 -6.77
CA VAL A 51 0.72 -9.02 -7.65
C VAL A 51 1.77 -8.91 -8.74
N GLU A 52 1.84 -7.77 -9.42
CA GLU A 52 2.80 -7.54 -10.51
C GLU A 52 4.25 -7.46 -10.00
N MET A 53 4.47 -6.89 -8.82
CA MET A 53 5.77 -6.92 -8.15
C MET A 53 6.22 -8.36 -7.88
N LYS A 54 5.32 -9.22 -7.38
CA LYS A 54 5.66 -10.62 -7.08
C LYS A 54 5.94 -11.43 -8.34
N LYS A 55 5.15 -11.24 -9.41
CA LYS A 55 5.38 -11.84 -10.73
C LYS A 55 6.78 -11.50 -11.25
N ARG A 56 7.16 -10.21 -11.21
CA ARG A 56 8.50 -9.77 -11.64
C ARG A 56 9.62 -10.34 -10.78
N GLU A 57 9.42 -10.47 -9.47
CA GLU A 57 10.39 -11.10 -8.57
C GLU A 57 10.64 -12.57 -8.96
N LEU A 58 9.58 -13.34 -9.24
CA LEU A 58 9.68 -14.74 -9.65
C LEU A 58 10.35 -14.90 -11.02
N LEU A 59 10.01 -14.05 -11.99
CA LEU A 59 10.64 -14.05 -13.31
C LEU A 59 12.15 -13.76 -13.22
N LYS A 60 12.54 -12.74 -12.44
CA LYS A 60 13.96 -12.42 -12.19
C LYS A 60 14.71 -13.58 -11.53
N ARG A 61 14.06 -14.34 -10.64
CA ARG A 61 14.65 -15.55 -10.05
C ARG A 61 14.84 -16.64 -11.10
N MET A 62 13.83 -16.93 -11.91
CA MET A 62 13.95 -17.94 -12.99
C MET A 62 15.09 -17.62 -13.96
N VAL A 63 15.20 -16.37 -14.43
CA VAL A 63 16.29 -15.95 -15.32
C VAL A 63 17.66 -16.08 -14.67
N ARG A 64 17.78 -15.88 -13.34
CA ARG A 64 19.06 -16.05 -12.64
C ARG A 64 19.53 -17.52 -12.57
N TYR A 65 18.60 -18.47 -12.58
CA TYR A 65 18.93 -19.90 -12.50
C TYR A 65 19.29 -20.52 -13.85
N PHE A 66 19.06 -19.79 -14.94
CA PHE A 66 19.43 -20.19 -16.30
C PHE A 66 20.70 -19.46 -16.73
#